data_AF-A0AAV4DLH2-F1
#
_entry.id   AF-A0AAV4DLH2-F1
#
_cell.length_a   1.000
_cell.length_b   1.000
_cell.length_c   1.000
_cell.angle_alpha   90.00
_cell.angle_beta   90.00
_cell.angle_gamma   90.00
#
_symmetry.space_group_name_H-M   'P 1'
#
loop_
_entity.id
_entity.type
_entity.pdbx_description
1 polymer ?
#
loop_
_entity_poly.entity_id
_entity_poly.type
_entity_poly.pdbx_seq_one_letter_code
_entity_poly.pdbx_strand_id
1 'polypeptide(L)'
;MSDRSIQRKEDCLDLMHEKLCASSKAYVSAVKAALRSHRREIAAEIFERAIDVLSPDFPDPTSIDGQIKEEEGEDRNELNSMKDRIAQMEKQLQEVQNERSTLESELESVRQEAQTKCLTLELELESVRQEAQTKCLTLESELESIKQEAQINSSMKKNVRRLDTKLESLAIETKDSIKERADFTVKVTADQSTPDIWDVQLLPGGRLLLADYDNKCVKLFDTQGQHLHTLVCRSQPCCLAVLDSSATSHTVALTLFGSGGINLLEVGLNNMKVKVS
;
A
#
# COMPACT_ATOMS: atom_id res chain seq x y z
N MET A 1 -25.22 -11.15 -7.92
CA MET A 1 -25.87 -11.97 -8.96
C MET A 1 -26.36 -13.32 -8.42
N SER A 2 -26.79 -13.42 -7.15
CA SER A 2 -26.95 -14.73 -6.48
C SER A 2 -28.37 -15.32 -6.54
N ASP A 3 -29.43 -14.54 -6.32
CA ASP A 3 -30.72 -15.17 -5.97
C ASP A 3 -31.53 -15.62 -7.19
N ARG A 4 -31.48 -14.88 -8.30
CA ARG A 4 -32.21 -15.24 -9.53
C ARG A 4 -31.67 -16.51 -10.19
N SER A 5 -30.40 -16.85 -9.97
CA SER A 5 -29.83 -18.08 -10.53
C SER A 5 -30.21 -19.31 -9.72
N ILE A 6 -30.39 -19.16 -8.40
CA ILE A 6 -30.82 -20.23 -7.51
C ILE A 6 -32.30 -20.53 -7.77
N GLN A 7 -33.15 -19.50 -7.81
CA GLN A 7 -34.58 -19.65 -8.09
C GLN A 7 -34.85 -20.39 -9.41
N ARG A 8 -34.11 -20.04 -10.49
CA ARG A 8 -34.26 -20.72 -11.79
C ARG A 8 -33.90 -22.21 -11.75
N LYS A 9 -32.99 -22.61 -10.86
CA LYS A 9 -32.62 -24.02 -10.71
C LYS A 9 -33.69 -24.78 -9.93
N GLU A 10 -34.25 -24.16 -8.89
CA GLU A 10 -35.38 -24.72 -8.12
C GLU A 10 -36.62 -24.89 -9.01
N ASP A 11 -37.01 -23.86 -9.77
CA ASP A 11 -38.15 -23.92 -10.70
C ASP A 11 -37.96 -25.03 -11.75
N CYS A 12 -36.73 -25.29 -12.18
CA CYS A 12 -36.40 -26.35 -13.14
C CYS A 12 -36.51 -27.75 -12.51
N LEU A 13 -36.08 -27.90 -11.25
CA LEU A 13 -36.21 -29.16 -10.51
C LEU A 13 -37.68 -29.52 -10.27
N ASP A 14 -38.50 -28.54 -9.89
CA ASP A 14 -39.94 -28.74 -9.67
C ASP A 14 -40.65 -29.16 -10.96
N LEU A 15 -40.33 -28.51 -12.08
CA LEU A 15 -40.88 -28.87 -13.39
C LEU A 15 -40.47 -30.29 -13.83
N MET A 16 -39.23 -30.71 -13.55
CA MET A 16 -38.78 -32.07 -13.83
C MET A 16 -39.49 -33.10 -12.96
N HIS A 17 -39.68 -32.82 -11.67
CA HIS A 17 -40.40 -33.70 -10.75
C HIS A 17 -41.86 -33.87 -11.16
N GLU A 18 -42.54 -32.79 -11.55
CA GLU A 18 -43.92 -32.83 -12.04
C GLU A 18 -44.06 -33.72 -13.29
N LYS A 19 -43.16 -33.56 -14.28
CA LYS A 19 -43.15 -34.38 -15.50
C LYS A 19 -42.89 -35.86 -15.20
N LEU A 20 -41.99 -36.17 -14.28
CA LEU A 20 -41.69 -37.54 -13.89
C LEU A 20 -42.90 -38.21 -13.22
N CYS A 21 -43.58 -37.50 -12.31
CA CYS A 21 -44.81 -37.97 -11.68
C CYS A 21 -45.94 -38.20 -12.69
N ALA A 22 -46.11 -37.30 -13.67
CA ALA A 22 -47.11 -37.46 -14.72
C ALA A 22 -46.83 -38.69 -15.60
N SER A 23 -45.58 -38.90 -16.01
CA SER A 23 -45.17 -40.06 -16.80
C SER A 23 -45.39 -41.38 -16.06
N SER A 24 -45.00 -41.45 -14.77
CA SER A 24 -45.21 -42.65 -13.94
C SER A 24 -46.70 -43.01 -13.79
N LYS A 25 -47.57 -42.02 -13.55
CA LYS A 25 -49.03 -42.24 -13.50
C LYS A 25 -49.59 -42.77 -14.83
N ALA A 26 -49.12 -42.23 -15.96
CA ALA A 26 -49.54 -42.68 -17.29
C ALA A 26 -49.13 -44.14 -17.54
N TYR A 27 -47.89 -44.50 -17.18
CA TYR A 27 -47.38 -45.88 -17.30
C TYR A 27 -48.20 -46.88 -16.47
N VAL A 28 -48.48 -46.58 -15.19
CA VAL A 28 -49.30 -47.44 -14.32
C VAL A 28 -50.72 -47.61 -14.87
N SER A 29 -51.30 -46.56 -15.43
CA SER A 29 -52.63 -46.62 -16.06
C SER A 29 -52.63 -47.55 -17.29
N ALA A 30 -51.62 -47.44 -18.15
CA ALA A 30 -51.47 -48.29 -19.34
C ALA A 30 -51.30 -49.77 -18.98
N VAL A 31 -50.48 -50.09 -17.97
CA VAL A 31 -50.30 -51.48 -17.49
C VAL A 31 -51.61 -52.06 -16.95
N LYS A 32 -52.38 -51.28 -16.17
CA LYS A 32 -53.69 -51.72 -15.68
C LYS A 32 -54.68 -51.96 -16.82
N ALA A 33 -54.67 -51.13 -17.86
CA ALA A 33 -55.52 -51.31 -19.04
C ALA A 33 -55.15 -52.60 -19.81
N ALA A 34 -53.85 -52.86 -20.01
CA ALA A 34 -53.35 -54.06 -20.65
C ALA A 34 -53.75 -55.34 -19.88
N LEU A 35 -53.59 -55.35 -18.55
CA LEU A 35 -54.02 -56.47 -17.69
C LEU A 35 -55.52 -56.75 -17.79
N ARG A 36 -56.36 -55.71 -17.86
CA ARG A 36 -57.82 -55.87 -18.06
C ARG A 36 -58.17 -56.39 -19.46
N SER A 37 -57.35 -56.09 -20.46
CA SER A 37 -57.52 -56.62 -21.82
C SER A 37 -57.19 -58.11 -21.83
N HIS A 38 -56.01 -58.47 -21.31
CA HIS A 38 -55.55 -59.85 -21.28
C HIS A 38 -56.47 -60.76 -20.45
N ARG A 39 -57.00 -60.28 -19.31
CA ARG A 39 -58.02 -61.03 -18.55
C ARG A 39 -59.30 -61.31 -19.35
N ARG A 40 -59.71 -60.38 -20.23
CA ARG A 40 -60.89 -60.58 -21.08
C ARG A 40 -60.62 -61.58 -22.19
N GLU A 41 -59.41 -61.56 -22.75
CA GLU A 41 -58.94 -62.52 -23.75
C GLU A 41 -58.90 -63.94 -23.18
N ILE A 42 -58.27 -64.14 -22.01
CA ILE A 42 -58.26 -65.43 -21.32
C ILE A 42 -59.69 -65.90 -21.00
N ALA A 43 -60.56 -65.01 -20.51
CA ALA A 43 -61.94 -65.37 -20.23
C ALA A 43 -62.72 -65.78 -21.50
N ALA A 44 -62.43 -65.16 -22.64
CA ALA A 44 -63.01 -65.53 -23.92
C ALA A 44 -62.49 -66.89 -24.41
N GLU A 45 -61.18 -67.17 -24.31
CA GLU A 45 -60.61 -68.48 -24.66
C GLU A 45 -61.17 -69.61 -23.80
N ILE A 46 -61.33 -69.40 -22.49
CA ILE A 46 -61.96 -70.37 -21.58
C ILE A 46 -63.42 -70.62 -22.00
N PHE A 47 -64.15 -69.56 -22.37
CA PHE A 47 -65.54 -69.68 -22.79
C PHE A 47 -65.68 -70.45 -24.12
N GLU A 48 -64.84 -70.17 -25.12
CA GLU A 48 -64.81 -70.90 -26.39
C GLU A 48 -64.43 -72.38 -26.20
N ARG A 49 -63.40 -72.68 -25.40
CA ARG A 49 -63.06 -74.06 -25.05
C ARG A 49 -64.19 -74.78 -24.32
N ALA A 50 -64.92 -74.10 -23.44
CA ALA A 50 -66.07 -74.68 -22.76
C ALA A 50 -67.24 -75.01 -23.71
N ILE A 51 -67.39 -74.25 -24.82
CA ILE A 51 -68.37 -74.54 -25.87
C ILE A 51 -67.95 -75.78 -26.68
N ASP A 52 -66.67 -75.93 -27.01
CA ASP A 52 -66.16 -77.10 -27.75
C ASP A 52 -66.32 -78.41 -26.96
N VAL A 53 -66.17 -78.37 -25.63
CA VAL A 53 -66.38 -79.53 -24.73
C VAL A 53 -67.85 -79.98 -24.67
N LEU A 54 -68.81 -79.14 -25.10
CA LEU A 54 -70.23 -79.49 -25.17
C LEU A 54 -70.65 -80.15 -26.50
N SER A 55 -69.71 -80.41 -27.42
CA SER A 55 -69.94 -81.30 -28.58
C SER A 55 -69.95 -82.79 -28.15
N PRO A 56 -70.84 -83.63 -28.70
CA PRO A 56 -71.20 -84.92 -28.09
C PRO A 56 -70.25 -86.10 -28.35
N ASP A 57 -69.06 -85.89 -28.91
CA ASP A 57 -68.06 -86.96 -29.12
C ASP A 57 -67.03 -86.96 -27.98
N PHE A 58 -67.43 -87.52 -26.84
CA PHE A 58 -66.59 -87.65 -25.64
C PHE A 58 -65.46 -88.68 -25.85
N PRO A 59 -64.18 -88.32 -25.66
CA PRO A 59 -63.12 -89.28 -25.50
C PRO A 59 -63.23 -90.03 -24.16
N ASP A 60 -62.71 -91.26 -24.14
CA ASP A 60 -62.72 -92.18 -23.00
C ASP A 60 -62.14 -91.52 -21.72
N PRO A 61 -62.89 -91.45 -20.60
CA PRO A 61 -62.52 -90.72 -19.39
C PRO A 61 -61.21 -91.17 -18.74
N THR A 62 -60.70 -92.37 -19.08
CA THR A 62 -59.41 -92.85 -18.57
C THR A 62 -58.19 -92.25 -19.26
N SER A 63 -58.32 -91.71 -20.49
CA SER A 63 -57.21 -91.02 -21.19
C SER A 63 -57.02 -89.58 -20.71
N ILE A 64 -58.09 -88.94 -20.23
CA ILE A 64 -58.10 -87.54 -19.80
C ILE A 64 -57.42 -87.38 -18.43
N ASP A 65 -57.64 -88.33 -17.53
CA ASP A 65 -57.10 -88.30 -16.16
C ASP A 65 -55.56 -88.43 -16.10
N GLY A 66 -54.96 -89.04 -17.13
CA GLY A 66 -53.50 -89.09 -17.32
C GLY A 66 -52.92 -87.76 -17.80
N GLN A 67 -53.54 -87.14 -18.80
CA GLN A 67 -53.13 -85.84 -19.35
C GLN A 67 -53.26 -84.71 -18.32
N ILE A 68 -54.35 -84.71 -17.54
CA ILE A 68 -54.54 -83.73 -16.46
C ILE A 68 -53.43 -83.86 -15.40
N LYS A 69 -53.04 -85.08 -15.01
CA LYS A 69 -51.98 -85.28 -13.99
C LYS A 69 -50.59 -84.87 -14.49
N GLU A 70 -50.32 -85.03 -15.78
CA GLU A 70 -49.07 -84.58 -16.41
C GLU A 70 -49.02 -83.05 -16.48
N GLU A 71 -50.10 -82.42 -16.94
CA GLU A 71 -50.26 -80.97 -17.01
C GLU A 71 -50.19 -80.31 -15.62
N GLU A 72 -50.86 -80.90 -14.60
CA GLU A 72 -50.75 -80.45 -13.20
C GLU A 72 -49.32 -80.56 -12.64
N GLY A 73 -48.55 -81.55 -13.11
CA GLY A 73 -47.15 -81.74 -12.74
C GLY A 73 -46.24 -80.66 -13.33
N GLU A 74 -46.44 -80.33 -14.61
CA GLU A 74 -45.72 -79.26 -15.30
C GLU A 74 -46.05 -77.90 -14.69
N ASP A 75 -47.34 -77.59 -14.51
CA ASP A 75 -47.80 -76.35 -13.86
C ASP A 75 -47.23 -76.20 -12.44
N ARG A 76 -47.15 -77.29 -11.67
CA ARG A 76 -46.55 -77.27 -10.32
C ARG A 76 -45.06 -76.96 -10.37
N ASN A 77 -44.34 -77.50 -11.35
CA ASN A 77 -42.91 -77.23 -11.53
C ASN A 77 -42.66 -75.79 -11.97
N GLU A 78 -43.44 -75.27 -12.92
CA GLU A 78 -43.37 -73.87 -13.33
C GLU A 78 -43.71 -72.93 -12.17
N LEU A 79 -44.76 -73.24 -11.40
CA LEU A 79 -45.15 -72.45 -10.24
C LEU A 79 -44.03 -72.41 -9.18
N ASN A 80 -43.34 -73.52 -8.94
CA ASN A 80 -42.21 -73.55 -8.02
C ASN A 80 -41.03 -72.72 -8.56
N SER A 81 -40.72 -72.81 -9.85
CA SER A 81 -39.69 -71.97 -10.50
C SER A 81 -40.02 -70.47 -10.42
N MET A 82 -41.28 -70.11 -10.64
CA MET A 82 -41.74 -68.72 -10.50
C MET A 82 -41.64 -68.23 -9.06
N LYS A 83 -41.98 -69.07 -8.06
CA LYS A 83 -41.81 -68.74 -6.64
C LYS A 83 -40.34 -68.48 -6.28
N ASP A 84 -39.43 -69.32 -6.75
CA ASP A 84 -37.99 -69.13 -6.52
C ASP A 84 -37.50 -67.83 -7.15
N ARG A 85 -37.95 -67.52 -8.37
CA ARG A 85 -37.63 -66.24 -9.04
C ARG A 85 -38.22 -65.04 -8.31
N ILE A 86 -39.44 -65.15 -7.77
CA ILE A 86 -40.05 -64.10 -6.93
C ILE A 86 -39.21 -63.87 -5.67
N ALA A 87 -38.83 -64.93 -4.95
CA ALA A 87 -37.98 -64.83 -3.77
C ALA A 87 -36.61 -64.20 -4.10
N GLN A 88 -36.03 -64.54 -5.25
CA GLN A 88 -34.79 -63.91 -5.73
C GLN A 88 -34.98 -62.42 -6.03
N MET A 89 -36.07 -62.04 -6.71
CA MET A 89 -36.37 -60.63 -7.01
C MET A 89 -36.65 -59.83 -5.73
N GLU A 90 -37.33 -60.41 -4.74
CA GLU A 90 -37.55 -59.79 -3.43
C GLU A 90 -36.23 -59.54 -2.69
N LYS A 91 -35.31 -60.51 -2.72
CA LYS A 91 -33.97 -60.35 -2.16
C LYS A 91 -33.19 -59.22 -2.84
N GLN A 92 -33.17 -59.18 -4.18
CA GLN A 92 -32.52 -58.10 -4.93
C GLN A 92 -33.15 -56.74 -4.65
N LEU A 93 -34.48 -56.68 -4.53
CA LEU A 93 -35.17 -55.45 -4.19
C LEU A 93 -34.75 -54.93 -2.80
N GLN A 94 -34.61 -55.82 -1.82
CA GLN A 94 -34.15 -55.46 -0.49
C GLN A 94 -32.68 -54.99 -0.49
N GLU A 95 -31.80 -55.65 -1.25
CA GLU A 95 -30.40 -55.23 -1.43
C GLU A 95 -30.31 -53.82 -2.03
N VAL A 96 -31.05 -53.55 -3.11
CA VAL A 96 -31.11 -52.22 -3.74
C VAL A 96 -31.70 -51.17 -2.81
N GLN A 97 -32.70 -51.52 -1.98
CA GLN A 97 -33.24 -50.60 -0.98
C GLN A 97 -32.21 -50.24 0.09
N ASN A 98 -31.41 -51.21 0.54
CA ASN A 98 -30.35 -50.97 1.50
C ASN A 98 -29.25 -50.08 0.89
N GLU A 99 -28.76 -50.42 -0.31
CA GLU A 99 -27.77 -49.60 -1.02
C GLU A 99 -28.25 -48.16 -1.24
N ARG A 100 -29.52 -47.99 -1.64
CA ARG A 100 -30.13 -46.68 -1.78
C ARG A 100 -30.13 -45.90 -0.46
N SER A 101 -30.48 -46.53 0.66
CA SER A 101 -30.47 -45.86 1.97
C SER A 101 -29.06 -45.43 2.39
N THR A 102 -28.04 -46.25 2.09
CA THR A 102 -26.63 -45.90 2.32
C THR A 102 -26.21 -44.70 1.47
N LEU A 103 -26.48 -44.74 0.16
CA LEU A 103 -26.15 -43.64 -0.75
C LEU A 103 -26.89 -42.33 -0.40
N GLU A 104 -28.15 -42.40 0.04
CA GLU A 104 -28.89 -41.23 0.51
C GLU A 104 -28.21 -40.60 1.74
N SER A 105 -27.71 -41.40 2.68
CA SER A 105 -26.98 -40.89 3.85
C SER A 105 -25.62 -40.29 3.51
N GLU A 106 -24.87 -40.91 2.59
CA GLU A 106 -23.58 -40.39 2.11
C GLU A 106 -23.77 -39.07 1.35
N LEU A 107 -24.79 -38.99 0.50
CA LEU A 107 -25.11 -37.78 -0.25
C LEU A 107 -25.47 -36.61 0.67
N GLU A 108 -26.24 -36.85 1.74
CA GLU A 108 -26.57 -35.83 2.72
C GLU A 108 -25.33 -35.38 3.51
N SER A 109 -24.44 -36.31 3.88
CA SER A 109 -23.17 -35.98 4.54
C SER A 109 -22.29 -35.10 3.65
N VAL A 110 -22.13 -35.44 2.38
CA VAL A 110 -21.36 -34.64 1.40
C VAL A 110 -22.00 -33.26 1.20
N ARG A 111 -23.34 -33.18 1.20
CA ARG A 111 -24.06 -31.90 1.07
C ARG A 111 -23.77 -30.97 2.26
N GLN A 112 -23.80 -31.50 3.48
CA GLN A 112 -23.49 -30.73 4.69
C GLN A 112 -22.02 -30.29 4.73
N GLU A 113 -21.09 -31.17 4.33
CA GLU A 113 -19.67 -30.81 4.21
C GLU A 113 -19.45 -29.71 3.17
N ALA A 114 -20.10 -29.81 1.99
CA ALA A 114 -20.02 -28.77 0.97
C ALA A 114 -20.61 -27.44 1.46
N GLN A 115 -21.75 -27.47 2.14
CA GLN A 115 -22.39 -26.28 2.70
C GLN A 115 -21.52 -25.58 3.74
N THR A 116 -20.92 -26.33 4.68
CA THR A 116 -20.01 -25.77 5.69
C THR A 116 -18.77 -25.16 5.05
N LYS A 117 -18.16 -25.83 4.05
CA LYS A 117 -17.03 -25.28 3.30
C LYS A 117 -17.37 -23.99 2.57
N CYS A 118 -18.54 -23.91 1.94
CA CYS A 118 -19.01 -22.68 1.29
C CYS A 118 -19.14 -21.52 2.29
N LEU A 119 -19.77 -21.75 3.44
CA LEU A 119 -19.92 -20.71 4.48
C LEU A 119 -18.57 -20.25 5.02
N THR A 120 -17.62 -21.16 5.25
CA THR A 120 -16.27 -20.80 5.68
C THR A 120 -15.56 -19.92 4.66
N LEU A 121 -15.61 -20.29 3.37
CA LEU A 121 -15.01 -19.50 2.30
C LEU A 121 -15.67 -18.13 2.13
N GLU A 122 -16.99 -18.02 2.32
CA GLU A 122 -17.70 -16.73 2.30
C GLU A 122 -17.22 -15.80 3.43
N LEU A 123 -17.02 -16.33 4.64
CA LEU A 123 -16.49 -15.57 5.77
C LEU A 123 -15.04 -15.12 5.55
N GLU A 124 -14.19 -16.00 5.02
CA GLU A 124 -12.80 -15.66 4.68
C GLU A 124 -12.75 -14.57 3.59
N LEU A 125 -13.59 -14.67 2.56
CA LEU A 125 -13.68 -13.67 1.50
C LEU A 125 -14.12 -12.31 2.03
N GLU A 126 -15.12 -12.28 2.92
CA GLU A 126 -15.59 -11.02 3.54
C GLU A 126 -14.52 -10.42 4.45
N SER A 127 -13.77 -11.24 5.20
CA SER A 127 -12.64 -10.78 6.01
C SER A 127 -11.54 -10.15 5.14
N VAL A 128 -11.14 -10.80 4.05
CA VAL A 128 -10.16 -10.26 3.09
C VAL A 128 -10.65 -8.96 2.46
N ARG A 129 -11.95 -8.87 2.15
CA ARG A 129 -12.56 -7.65 1.61
C ARG A 129 -12.49 -6.48 2.58
N GLN A 130 -12.78 -6.71 3.86
CA GLN A 130 -12.68 -5.68 4.91
C GLN A 130 -11.23 -5.24 5.14
N GLU A 131 -10.28 -6.18 5.14
CA GLU A 131 -8.86 -5.86 5.24
C GLU A 131 -8.39 -5.01 4.04
N ALA A 132 -8.80 -5.38 2.82
CA ALA A 132 -8.50 -4.60 1.62
C ALA A 132 -9.10 -3.18 1.70
N GLN A 133 -10.35 -3.05 2.18
CA GLN A 133 -11.01 -1.76 2.33
C GLN A 133 -10.31 -0.85 3.34
N THR A 134 -9.88 -1.38 4.48
CA THR A 134 -9.15 -0.58 5.48
C THR A 134 -7.80 -0.11 4.95
N LYS A 135 -7.05 -0.99 4.27
CA LYS A 135 -5.78 -0.62 3.60
C LYS A 135 -5.97 0.48 2.56
N CYS A 136 -7.02 0.41 1.74
CA CYS A 136 -7.33 1.47 0.77
C CYS A 136 -7.56 2.82 1.47
N LEU A 137 -8.36 2.86 2.53
CA LEU A 137 -8.63 4.09 3.27
C LEU A 137 -7.35 4.66 3.93
N THR A 138 -6.48 3.80 4.47
CA THR A 138 -5.19 4.22 5.01
C THR A 138 -4.31 4.83 3.93
N LEU A 139 -4.14 4.16 2.79
CA LEU A 139 -3.34 4.67 1.67
C LEU A 139 -3.89 5.98 1.10
N GLU A 140 -5.22 6.14 1.03
CA GLU A 140 -5.84 7.41 0.62
C GLU A 140 -5.48 8.56 1.57
N SER A 141 -5.47 8.30 2.88
CA SER A 141 -5.08 9.31 3.88
C SER A 141 -3.59 9.68 3.80
N GLU A 142 -2.71 8.70 3.57
CA GLU A 142 -1.27 8.93 3.39
C GLU A 142 -0.98 9.74 2.12
N LEU A 143 -1.68 9.42 1.02
CA LEU A 143 -1.56 10.16 -0.24
C LEU A 143 -1.97 11.62 -0.06
N GLU A 144 -3.08 11.90 0.61
CA GLU A 144 -3.50 13.29 0.85
C GLU A 144 -2.52 14.04 1.76
N SER A 145 -1.92 13.37 2.76
CA SER A 145 -0.83 13.95 3.57
C SER A 145 0.40 14.30 2.74
N ILE A 146 0.88 13.39 1.89
CA ILE A 146 2.02 13.62 0.98
C ILE A 146 1.75 14.79 0.02
N LYS A 147 0.52 14.89 -0.48
CA LYS A 147 0.10 15.98 -1.37
C LYS A 147 0.13 17.34 -0.66
N GLN A 148 -0.31 17.41 0.60
CA GLN A 148 -0.22 18.62 1.41
C GLN A 148 1.24 19.00 1.68
N GLU A 149 2.11 18.04 2.01
CA GLU A 149 3.53 18.27 2.22
C GLU A 149 4.21 18.79 0.95
N ALA A 150 3.91 18.19 -0.21
CA ALA A 150 4.42 18.66 -1.51
C ALA A 150 3.99 20.10 -1.81
N GLN A 151 2.76 20.49 -1.46
CA GLN A 151 2.28 21.86 -1.60
C GLN A 151 3.05 22.84 -0.70
N ILE A 152 3.32 22.47 0.56
CA ILE A 152 4.14 23.27 1.49
C ILE A 152 5.56 23.44 0.94
N ASN A 153 6.19 22.35 0.51
CA ASN A 153 7.55 22.34 -0.05
C ASN A 153 7.65 23.23 -1.31
N SER A 154 6.63 23.22 -2.16
CA SER A 154 6.57 24.12 -3.33
C SER A 154 6.55 25.60 -2.95
N SER A 155 5.90 25.95 -1.84
CA SER A 155 5.80 27.31 -1.32
C SER A 155 7.11 27.74 -0.65
N MET A 156 7.72 26.85 0.15
CA MET A 156 9.05 27.08 0.73
C MET A 156 10.11 27.29 -0.34
N LYS A 157 10.12 26.49 -1.41
CA LYS A 157 11.05 26.64 -2.54
C LYS A 157 10.96 28.02 -3.21
N LYS A 158 9.75 28.60 -3.32
CA LYS A 158 9.57 29.96 -3.83
C LYS A 158 10.14 31.02 -2.87
N ASN A 159 9.98 30.81 -1.56
CA ASN A 159 10.51 31.73 -0.55
C ASN A 159 12.04 31.70 -0.50
N VAL A 160 12.66 30.52 -0.59
CA VAL A 160 14.13 30.38 -0.68
C VAL A 160 14.68 31.17 -1.88
N ARG A 161 14.10 30.98 -3.07
CA ARG A 161 14.50 31.75 -4.28
C ARG A 161 14.38 33.26 -4.08
N ARG A 162 13.34 33.73 -3.38
CA ARG A 162 13.17 35.17 -3.07
C ARG A 162 14.25 35.68 -2.11
N LEU A 163 14.63 34.88 -1.12
CA LEU A 163 15.71 35.22 -0.20
C LEU A 163 17.06 35.25 -0.91
N ASP A 164 17.33 34.26 -1.76
CA ASP A 164 18.56 34.21 -2.58
C ASP A 164 18.70 35.50 -3.42
N THR A 165 17.62 35.92 -4.10
CA THR A 165 17.65 37.17 -4.88
C THR A 165 17.88 38.43 -4.03
N LYS A 166 17.35 38.47 -2.80
CA LYS A 166 17.56 39.60 -1.89
C LYS A 166 18.99 39.65 -1.35
N LEU A 167 19.54 38.48 -1.04
CA LEU A 167 20.90 38.36 -0.56
C LEU A 167 21.90 38.81 -1.63
N GLU A 168 21.67 38.42 -2.89
CA GLU A 168 22.47 38.88 -4.03
C GLU A 168 22.39 40.41 -4.20
N SER A 169 21.19 41.01 -4.10
CA SER A 169 21.06 42.47 -4.20
C SER A 169 21.78 43.21 -3.06
N LEU A 170 21.70 42.71 -1.82
CA LEU A 170 22.39 43.30 -0.67
C LEU A 170 23.91 43.17 -0.81
N ALA A 171 24.40 42.05 -1.33
CA ALA A 171 25.83 41.85 -1.55
C ALA A 171 26.40 42.87 -2.55
N ILE A 172 25.66 43.17 -3.63
CA ILE A 172 26.03 44.20 -4.61
C ILE A 172 26.02 45.59 -3.95
N GLU A 173 24.94 45.96 -3.25
CA GLU A 173 24.81 47.25 -2.57
C GLU A 173 25.95 47.48 -1.54
N THR A 174 26.27 46.45 -0.77
CA THR A 174 27.34 46.52 0.25
C THR A 174 28.70 46.67 -0.41
N LYS A 175 28.96 45.94 -1.50
CA LYS A 175 30.21 46.04 -2.28
C LYS A 175 30.40 47.45 -2.85
N ASP A 176 29.35 48.03 -3.40
CA ASP A 176 29.41 49.38 -3.98
C ASP A 176 29.56 50.45 -2.90
N SER A 177 28.87 50.30 -1.76
CA SER A 177 29.02 51.19 -0.59
C SER A 177 30.44 51.16 0.00
N ILE A 178 31.08 50.00 0.03
CA ILE A 178 32.48 49.87 0.49
C ILE A 178 33.43 50.56 -0.51
N LYS A 179 33.22 50.39 -1.82
CA LYS A 179 34.05 51.06 -2.84
C LYS A 179 33.97 52.58 -2.73
N GLU A 180 32.77 53.15 -2.56
CA GLU A 180 32.59 54.61 -2.45
C GLU A 180 33.28 55.19 -1.20
N ARG A 181 33.39 54.40 -0.12
CA ARG A 181 34.02 54.85 1.14
C ARG A 181 35.52 54.56 1.24
N ALA A 182 36.11 53.82 0.32
CA ALA A 182 37.50 53.35 0.41
C ALA A 182 38.56 54.32 -0.16
N ASP A 183 38.16 55.40 -0.84
CA ASP A 183 39.11 56.39 -1.36
C ASP A 183 39.49 57.42 -0.30
N PHE A 184 40.39 57.03 0.61
CA PHE A 184 40.97 57.94 1.59
C PHE A 184 42.30 58.50 1.10
N THR A 185 42.28 59.71 0.55
CA THR A 185 43.51 60.42 0.16
C THR A 185 44.09 61.14 1.37
N VAL A 186 45.12 60.58 2.01
CA VAL A 186 45.87 61.29 3.06
C VAL A 186 46.74 62.35 2.41
N LYS A 187 46.34 63.63 2.53
CA LYS A 187 47.21 64.75 2.16
C LYS A 187 48.22 64.97 3.28
N VAL A 188 49.43 64.43 3.12
CA VAL A 188 50.53 64.72 4.05
C VAL A 188 51.02 66.14 3.80
N THR A 189 50.76 67.05 4.74
CA THR A 189 51.24 68.43 4.70
C THR A 189 52.75 68.45 4.95
N ALA A 190 53.53 68.53 3.87
CA ALA A 190 54.88 69.08 3.77
C ALA A 190 55.78 68.96 5.02
N ASP A 191 56.07 67.73 5.45
CA ASP A 191 57.35 67.45 6.09
C ASP A 191 58.41 67.40 4.96
N GLN A 192 59.67 67.76 5.23
CA GLN A 192 60.70 67.98 4.19
C GLN A 192 61.12 66.73 3.39
N SER A 193 60.50 65.57 3.65
CA SER A 193 60.72 64.28 3.00
C SER A 193 59.40 63.61 2.65
N THR A 194 59.35 62.95 1.49
CA THR A 194 58.25 62.07 1.12
C THR A 194 58.11 60.96 2.17
N PRO A 195 56.94 60.78 2.79
CA PRO A 195 56.79 59.77 3.83
C PRO A 195 56.91 58.36 3.22
N ASP A 196 57.72 57.50 3.85
CA ASP A 196 57.77 56.07 3.54
C ASP A 196 56.86 55.33 4.54
N ILE A 197 55.60 55.15 4.16
CA ILE A 197 54.60 54.52 5.03
C ILE A 197 54.72 53.01 4.94
N TRP A 198 55.16 52.40 6.04
CA TRP A 198 55.37 50.95 6.11
C TRP A 198 54.15 50.16 6.55
N ASP A 199 53.32 50.75 7.40
CA ASP A 199 52.12 50.08 7.89
C ASP A 199 51.01 51.08 8.23
N VAL A 200 49.77 50.62 8.07
CA VAL A 200 48.55 51.37 8.30
C VAL A 200 47.57 50.53 9.09
N GLN A 201 47.15 51.03 10.25
CA GLN A 201 46.19 50.34 11.10
C GLN A 201 44.93 51.18 11.27
N LEU A 202 43.79 50.62 10.88
CA LEU A 202 42.47 51.17 11.21
C LEU A 202 42.12 50.79 12.65
N LEU A 203 41.87 51.80 13.47
CA LEU A 203 41.41 51.65 14.84
C LEU A 203 39.88 51.57 14.89
N PRO A 204 39.32 50.95 15.94
CA PRO A 204 37.90 51.07 16.26
C PRO A 204 37.46 52.54 16.29
N GLY A 205 36.32 52.84 15.67
CA GLY A 205 35.86 54.22 15.47
C GLY A 205 36.40 54.90 14.20
N GLY A 206 37.13 54.17 13.35
CA GLY A 206 37.49 54.61 11.99
C GLY A 206 38.70 55.56 11.91
N ARG A 207 39.46 55.70 12.99
CA ARG A 207 40.72 56.47 13.03
C ARG A 207 41.86 55.65 12.46
N LEU A 208 42.88 56.31 11.93
CA LEU A 208 44.00 55.65 11.25
C LEU A 208 45.32 55.92 11.98
N LEU A 209 46.14 54.88 12.11
CA LEU A 209 47.54 55.00 12.50
C LEU A 209 48.42 54.72 11.29
N LEU A 210 49.41 55.58 11.05
CA LEU A 210 50.42 55.40 10.02
C LEU A 210 51.79 55.26 10.67
N ALA A 211 52.52 54.19 10.34
CA ALA A 211 53.93 54.04 10.65
C ALA A 211 54.76 54.67 9.52
N ASP A 212 55.32 55.85 9.80
CA ASP A 212 56.16 56.62 8.88
C ASP A 212 57.63 56.31 9.16
N TYR A 213 58.18 55.40 8.35
CA TYR A 213 59.49 54.77 8.54
C TYR A 213 60.62 55.80 8.49
N ASP A 214 60.68 56.59 7.41
CA ASP A 214 61.73 57.57 7.17
C ASP A 214 61.70 58.73 8.18
N ASN A 215 60.50 59.20 8.52
CA ASN A 215 60.34 60.28 9.50
C ASN A 215 60.40 59.79 10.95
N LYS A 216 60.62 58.48 11.17
CA LYS A 216 60.72 57.83 12.49
C LYS A 216 59.55 58.21 13.40
N CYS A 217 58.33 58.18 12.90
CA CYS A 217 57.17 58.56 13.70
C CYS A 217 55.92 57.75 13.39
N VAL A 218 55.01 57.68 14.36
CA VAL A 218 53.65 57.17 14.15
C VAL A 218 52.69 58.36 14.15
N LYS A 219 51.84 58.46 13.13
CA LYS A 219 50.87 59.54 12.97
C LYS A 219 49.45 59.00 13.15
N LEU A 220 48.63 59.69 13.94
CA LEU A 220 47.23 59.40 14.16
C LEU A 220 46.38 60.37 13.35
N PHE A 221 45.38 59.85 12.65
CA PHE A 221 44.42 60.61 11.88
C PHE A 221 42.99 60.27 12.31
N ASP A 222 42.10 61.24 12.17
CA ASP A 222 40.67 61.02 12.37
C ASP A 222 40.00 60.31 11.18
N THR A 223 38.68 60.13 11.26
CA THR A 223 37.85 59.53 10.21
C THR A 223 37.73 60.37 8.94
N GLN A 224 38.16 61.64 8.97
CA GLN A 224 38.12 62.57 7.84
C GLN A 224 39.51 62.82 7.22
N GLY A 225 40.55 62.22 7.79
CA GLY A 225 41.94 62.35 7.30
C GLY A 225 42.66 63.54 7.87
N GLN A 226 42.09 64.19 8.89
CA GLN A 226 42.77 65.22 9.64
C GLN A 226 43.81 64.59 10.56
N HIS A 227 45.04 65.11 10.50
CA HIS A 227 46.10 64.75 11.43
C HIS A 227 45.75 65.18 12.85
N LEU A 228 45.81 64.25 13.80
CA LEU A 228 45.51 64.48 15.21
C LEU A 228 46.78 64.53 16.07
N HIS A 229 47.73 63.62 15.83
CA HIS A 229 48.91 63.50 16.68
C HIS A 229 50.10 62.83 15.98
N THR A 230 51.31 63.22 16.36
CA THR A 230 52.56 62.57 15.92
C THR A 230 53.35 62.10 17.12
N LEU A 231 53.68 60.81 17.15
CA LEU A 231 54.59 60.21 18.13
C LEU A 231 55.94 59.94 17.49
N VAL A 232 56.96 60.71 17.88
CA VAL A 232 58.34 60.49 17.40
C VAL A 232 58.93 59.26 18.09
N CYS A 233 59.43 58.34 17.28
CA CYS A 233 60.04 57.10 17.70
C CYS A 233 61.57 57.25 17.76
N ARG A 234 62.22 56.45 18.61
CA ARG A 234 63.69 56.42 18.70
C ARG A 234 64.36 55.74 17.51
N SER A 235 63.62 54.90 16.80
CA SER A 235 64.03 54.15 15.61
C SER A 235 62.89 54.15 14.59
N GLN A 236 63.11 53.59 13.40
CA GLN A 236 62.09 53.54 12.35
C GLN A 236 60.94 52.58 12.74
N PRO A 237 59.68 53.04 12.74
CA PRO A 237 58.52 52.16 12.95
C PRO A 237 58.30 51.26 11.73
N CYS A 238 57.93 49.98 11.95
CA CYS A 238 57.73 49.01 10.87
C CYS A 238 56.32 48.44 10.79
N CYS A 239 55.82 47.86 11.90
CA CYS A 239 54.53 47.18 11.92
C CYS A 239 53.71 47.65 13.13
N LEU A 240 52.41 47.73 12.94
CA LEU A 240 51.39 48.08 13.91
C LEU A 240 50.45 46.89 14.08
N ALA A 241 50.12 46.54 15.33
CA ALA A 241 49.10 45.54 15.62
C ALA A 241 48.24 46.00 16.78
N VAL A 242 46.92 46.06 16.60
CA VAL A 242 46.00 46.37 17.69
C VAL A 242 45.91 45.16 18.61
N LEU A 243 46.30 45.33 19.88
CA LEU A 243 46.23 44.27 20.89
C LEU A 243 44.93 44.33 21.68
N ASP A 244 44.47 45.54 22.00
CA ASP A 244 43.28 45.75 22.81
C ASP A 244 42.50 46.98 22.33
N SER A 245 41.19 46.84 22.31
CA SER A 245 40.22 47.78 21.82
C SER A 245 39.20 48.07 22.92
N SER A 246 39.52 48.99 23.83
CA SER A 246 38.50 49.55 24.73
C SER A 246 37.76 50.71 24.02
N ALA A 247 36.58 51.07 24.52
CA ALA A 247 35.79 52.17 23.94
C ALA A 247 36.50 53.54 24.03
N THR A 248 37.48 53.71 24.92
CA THR A 248 38.11 55.01 25.23
C THR A 248 39.60 55.06 24.94
N SER A 249 40.28 53.92 24.91
CA SER A 249 41.70 53.81 24.55
C SER A 249 42.01 52.49 23.86
N HIS A 250 42.96 52.53 22.92
CA HIS A 250 43.45 51.34 22.23
C HIS A 250 44.89 51.07 22.61
N THR A 251 45.22 49.80 22.84
CA THR A 251 46.62 49.39 23.00
C THR A 251 47.10 48.83 21.67
N VAL A 252 48.14 49.45 21.12
CA VAL A 252 48.74 49.05 19.83
C VAL A 252 50.18 48.64 20.07
N ALA A 253 50.55 47.44 19.64
CA ALA A 253 51.95 47.05 19.54
C ALA A 253 52.56 47.71 18.31
N LEU A 254 53.69 48.38 18.53
CA LEU A 254 54.53 48.95 17.50
C LEU A 254 55.87 48.23 17.50
N THR A 255 56.24 47.60 16.39
CA THR A 255 57.59 47.08 16.20
C THR A 255 58.49 48.15 15.59
N LEU A 256 59.67 48.35 16.16
CA LEU A 256 60.67 49.25 15.63
C LEU A 256 61.81 48.48 14.95
N PHE A 257 62.32 49.00 13.84
CA PHE A 257 63.47 48.44 13.14
C PHE A 257 64.74 48.47 14.01
N GLY A 258 65.60 47.46 13.85
CA GLY A 258 66.88 47.36 14.55
C GLY A 258 66.72 46.98 16.03
N SER A 259 67.45 47.68 16.91
CA SER A 259 67.45 47.42 18.37
C SER A 259 66.27 48.03 19.12
N GLY A 260 65.24 48.51 18.42
CA GLY A 260 64.13 49.26 19.03
C GLY A 260 63.08 48.40 19.75
N GLY A 261 63.00 47.12 19.44
CA GLY A 261 62.08 46.17 20.11
C GLY A 261 60.60 46.43 19.80
N ILE A 262 59.73 45.97 20.70
CA ILE A 262 58.28 46.16 20.64
C ILE A 262 57.88 47.19 21.68
N ASN A 263 57.25 48.27 21.23
CA ASN A 263 56.65 49.28 22.10
C ASN A 263 55.14 49.07 22.18
N LEU A 264 54.57 49.27 23.36
CA LEU A 264 53.13 49.35 23.52
C LEU A 264 52.72 50.82 23.50
N LEU A 265 51.82 51.17 22.59
CA LEU A 265 51.23 52.51 22.49
C LEU A 265 49.86 52.49 23.13
N GLU A 266 49.59 53.46 24.00
CA GLU A 266 48.23 53.78 24.41
C GLU A 266 47.73 54.92 23.51
N VAL A 267 46.72 54.62 22.70
CA VAL A 267 46.11 55.54 21.75
C VAL A 267 44.77 56.00 22.30
N GLY A 268 44.74 57.23 22.83
CA GLY A 268 43.51 57.88 23.29
C GLY A 268 42.76 58.53 22.14
N LEU A 269 41.75 59.35 22.44
CA LEU A 269 40.89 60.01 21.44
C LEU A 269 41.69 60.85 20.43
N ASN A 270 42.56 61.73 20.93
CA ASN A 270 43.32 62.70 20.11
C ASN A 270 44.83 62.67 20.43
N ASN A 271 45.33 61.62 21.08
CA ASN A 271 46.71 61.54 21.49
C ASN A 271 47.23 60.09 21.47
N MET A 272 48.55 59.97 21.42
CA MET A 272 49.25 58.69 21.56
C MET A 272 50.39 58.88 22.54
N LYS A 273 50.65 57.87 23.36
CA LYS A 273 51.82 57.84 24.24
C LYS A 273 52.36 56.42 24.34
N VAL A 274 53.66 56.29 24.55
CA VAL A 274 54.26 55.00 24.85
C VAL A 274 53.84 54.60 26.27
N LYS A 275 53.25 53.42 26.39
CA LYS A 275 52.91 52.81 27.68
C LYS A 275 54.20 52.30 28.29
N VAL A 276 54.66 52.96 29.35
CA VAL A 276 55.82 52.50 30.12
C VAL A 276 55.38 51.23 30.84
N SER A 277 55.97 50.10 30.46
CA SER A 277 55.82 48.82 31.15
C SER A 277 56.58 48.80 32.47
#